data_AF-A0A673YUJ7-F1
#
_entry.id   AF-A0A673YUJ7-F1
#
_cell.length_a   1.000
_cell.length_b   1.000
_cell.length_c   1.000
_cell.angle_alpha   90.00
_cell.angle_beta   90.00
_cell.angle_gamma   90.00
#
_symmetry.space_group_name_H-M   'P 1'
#
loop_
_entity.id
_entity.type
_entity.pdbx_description
1 polymer ?
#
loop_
_entity_poly.entity_id
_entity_poly.type
_entity_poly.pdbx_seq_one_letter_code
_entity_poly.pdbx_strand_id
1 'polypeptide(L)'
;MTRRLSSSTRSQTEDSVFLKPDEDPIWLDDPPTTDGDLSQPGDGPPGLDEPPGPGTGPPGPQRHPEELWRDKLYTIVMGMHWCAVFCTISQITGYWAFFVVDGNGLFSAFYKSLQLLDFYLGVLLSFNPVFGVDSLCVMVEVEKTNNYWVLQATEGIGMAIIVFMIIRTVCKLAYGDAWWSAAMMADHGDRRQSVSRQPSFTLSEWTDAQEDLMDLEAEPQTPVFDLSLDTRTEGDITTLSVTPVGLQERRGSNVSLTLDMCSPGCTEPYGYGAQLSPRDQTAKEYLREGTNTLTPSQLHTRAIDDQALQAEFYETPMNFVDPKEYNYPGLVRKNRYKTILPNAHSRVILRTADEDEFLSTYINANYLQGYGGEERAYIATQGPTVNTVGDFWRMVWQERCPIIVMITNLEEKNEKCAEYWPEDSVTHEGIEIKVVTVTQEDDYSLRVFTLKFGGEERSLRQYWYTSWPDQKTPDKAPPLLELVEEVEQARAEAPPTSGPVIVHCSAGIGRTGCFIATSILCKQLRSEGVVDILRTTCQLRLDRGGMIQTGEQYQFVHHVLSLYEKQLSHIVEE
;
A
#
# COMPACT_ATOMS: atom_id res chain seq x y z
N MET A 1 35.24 39.23 -41.25
CA MET A 1 35.09 39.60 -42.69
C MET A 1 34.71 38.33 -43.46
N THR A 2 33.42 37.98 -43.54
CA THR A 2 32.46 38.27 -44.64
C THR A 2 32.76 37.64 -46.00
N ARG A 3 32.06 36.54 -46.33
CA ARG A 3 31.11 36.36 -47.46
C ARG A 3 30.65 34.89 -47.52
N ARG A 4 29.34 34.59 -47.29
CA ARG A 4 28.21 34.48 -48.27
C ARG A 4 28.38 33.26 -49.19
N LEU A 5 27.54 32.21 -49.20
CA LEU A 5 26.07 32.00 -49.28
C LEU A 5 25.73 31.33 -50.63
N SER A 6 24.65 30.52 -50.61
CA SER A 6 23.88 29.98 -51.75
C SER A 6 24.36 28.62 -52.28
N SER A 7 23.56 27.62 -52.64
CA SER A 7 22.11 27.32 -52.56
C SER A 7 21.89 26.00 -53.31
N SER A 8 20.72 25.37 -53.10
CA SER A 8 19.91 24.62 -54.09
C SER A 8 19.92 23.09 -54.03
N THR A 9 18.85 22.55 -53.42
CA THR A 9 17.85 21.64 -54.00
C THR A 9 18.29 20.53 -54.96
N ARG A 10 17.93 19.27 -54.65
CA ARG A 10 16.77 18.54 -55.24
C ARG A 10 16.75 17.06 -54.84
N SER A 11 15.52 16.58 -54.62
CA SER A 11 15.06 15.22 -54.30
C SER A 11 15.13 14.23 -55.47
N GLN A 12 15.32 12.94 -55.14
CA GLN A 12 14.91 11.73 -55.88
C GLN A 12 14.61 10.64 -54.82
N THR A 13 13.33 10.31 -54.56
CA THR A 13 12.60 9.11 -55.04
C THR A 13 13.27 7.80 -54.63
N GLU A 14 12.74 7.16 -53.58
CA GLU A 14 11.84 5.98 -53.71
C GLU A 14 12.55 4.79 -54.34
N ASP A 15 12.91 3.81 -53.51
CA ASP A 15 12.87 2.39 -53.90
C ASP A 15 12.46 1.56 -52.68
N SER A 16 11.25 1.03 -52.81
CA SER A 16 10.57 0.12 -51.90
C SER A 16 11.01 -1.31 -52.23
N VAL A 17 11.51 -2.08 -51.27
CA VAL A 17 11.56 -3.54 -51.37
C VAL A 17 10.93 -4.13 -50.10
N PHE A 18 9.75 -4.71 -50.30
CA PHE A 18 9.05 -5.60 -49.38
C PHE A 18 9.47 -7.06 -49.64
N LEU A 19 9.17 -7.92 -48.65
CA LEU A 19 9.31 -9.40 -48.53
C LEU A 19 10.53 -9.82 -47.69
N LYS A 20 10.46 -10.67 -46.65
CA LYS A 20 9.42 -11.35 -45.85
C LYS A 20 10.17 -11.97 -44.64
N PRO A 21 9.53 -12.24 -43.49
CA PRO A 21 10.15 -12.92 -42.35
C PRO A 21 10.08 -14.44 -42.51
N ASP A 22 11.05 -15.17 -41.95
CA ASP A 22 10.98 -16.53 -41.39
C ASP A 22 12.38 -17.15 -41.39
N GLU A 23 13.01 -17.28 -40.21
CA GLU A 23 13.95 -18.35 -39.87
C GLU A 23 14.32 -18.25 -38.37
N ASP A 24 13.84 -19.21 -37.58
CA ASP A 24 14.22 -19.41 -36.18
C ASP A 24 15.63 -20.05 -36.09
N PRO A 25 16.45 -19.68 -35.09
CA PRO A 25 17.81 -20.18 -34.98
C PRO A 25 17.89 -21.62 -34.45
N ILE A 26 18.66 -22.43 -35.17
CA ILE A 26 19.11 -23.78 -34.82
C ILE A 26 20.07 -23.70 -33.63
N TRP A 27 19.76 -24.40 -32.53
CA TRP A 27 20.66 -24.58 -31.39
C TRP A 27 21.63 -25.72 -31.66
N LEU A 28 22.93 -25.44 -31.50
CA LEU A 28 24.05 -26.37 -31.57
C LEU A 28 24.29 -27.06 -30.21
N ASP A 29 24.65 -28.33 -30.33
CA ASP A 29 24.96 -29.41 -29.39
C ASP A 29 25.68 -29.08 -28.07
N ASP A 30 25.41 -29.92 -27.05
CA ASP A 30 26.37 -30.39 -26.03
C ASP A 30 25.98 -31.82 -25.52
N PRO A 31 26.90 -32.59 -24.89
CA PRO A 31 27.24 -33.99 -25.26
C PRO A 31 26.61 -35.11 -24.39
N PRO A 32 26.86 -36.41 -24.65
CA PRO A 32 25.96 -37.50 -24.25
C PRO A 32 26.27 -38.09 -22.87
N THR A 33 25.23 -38.49 -22.16
CA THR A 33 25.29 -39.47 -21.07
C THR A 33 24.62 -40.78 -21.48
N THR A 34 25.40 -41.83 -21.30
CA THR A 34 25.15 -43.24 -21.60
C THR A 34 24.17 -43.90 -20.62
N ASP A 35 23.67 -45.06 -21.05
CA ASP A 35 22.93 -46.11 -20.32
C ASP A 35 21.41 -45.88 -20.22
N GLY A 36 20.51 -46.79 -20.58
CA GLY A 36 20.59 -48.17 -21.04
C GLY A 36 19.17 -48.76 -21.06
N ASP A 37 18.99 -49.81 -21.87
CA ASP A 37 17.90 -50.80 -21.86
C ASP A 37 16.49 -50.50 -22.43
N LEU A 38 16.31 -51.09 -23.62
CA LEU A 38 15.32 -52.12 -23.98
C LEU A 38 13.80 -51.80 -24.10
N SER A 39 13.33 -52.04 -25.33
CA SER A 39 12.05 -52.65 -25.76
C SER A 39 10.84 -51.75 -26.08
N GLN A 40 10.62 -51.58 -27.40
CA GLN A 40 9.31 -51.56 -28.08
C GLN A 40 8.90 -53.03 -28.42
N PRO A 41 7.70 -53.40 -28.97
CA PRO A 41 6.71 -52.57 -29.70
C PRO A 41 5.21 -52.91 -29.49
N GLY A 42 4.30 -52.14 -30.11
CA GLY A 42 2.92 -52.59 -30.35
C GLY A 42 1.97 -51.54 -30.95
N ASP A 43 1.84 -51.52 -32.28
CA ASP A 43 0.84 -50.80 -33.08
C ASP A 43 -0.56 -51.47 -33.08
N GLY A 44 -1.64 -50.68 -33.19
CA GLY A 44 -2.94 -51.12 -33.78
C GLY A 44 -4.22 -50.36 -33.34
N PRO A 45 -5.26 -50.19 -34.21
CA PRO A 45 -6.05 -48.94 -34.39
C PRO A 45 -7.60 -49.11 -34.19
N PRO A 46 -8.51 -48.34 -34.83
CA PRO A 46 -9.11 -47.06 -34.40
C PRO A 46 -10.66 -47.06 -34.21
N GLY A 47 -11.21 -46.03 -33.52
CA GLY A 47 -12.52 -45.40 -33.81
C GLY A 47 -13.74 -45.72 -32.92
N LEU A 48 -14.41 -44.68 -32.39
CA LEU A 48 -15.86 -44.36 -32.52
C LEU A 48 -16.29 -43.15 -31.62
N ASP A 49 -17.20 -42.34 -32.16
CA ASP A 49 -17.53 -40.94 -31.82
C ASP A 49 -18.59 -40.68 -30.70
N GLU A 50 -18.40 -39.56 -29.97
CA GLU A 50 -19.35 -38.49 -29.49
C GLU A 50 -20.45 -38.69 -28.40
N PRO A 51 -21.02 -37.63 -27.71
CA PRO A 51 -20.87 -36.15 -27.82
C PRO A 51 -20.73 -35.40 -26.43
N PRO A 52 -21.06 -34.08 -26.21
CA PRO A 52 -20.09 -33.06 -25.71
C PRO A 52 -20.40 -32.45 -24.32
N GLY A 53 -19.39 -31.84 -23.67
CA GLY A 53 -19.50 -31.10 -22.40
C GLY A 53 -18.35 -30.09 -22.21
N PRO A 54 -18.52 -29.03 -21.41
CA PRO A 54 -18.33 -27.64 -21.81
C PRO A 54 -16.87 -27.20 -22.00
N GLY A 55 -16.69 -26.30 -22.97
CA GLY A 55 -15.44 -25.86 -23.55
C GLY A 55 -14.38 -25.34 -22.58
N THR A 56 -13.17 -25.81 -22.82
CA THR A 56 -11.90 -25.33 -22.30
C THR A 56 -11.60 -23.93 -22.83
N GLY A 57 -11.31 -22.98 -21.94
CA GLY A 57 -10.62 -21.74 -22.31
C GLY A 57 -9.21 -22.01 -22.84
N PRO A 58 -8.53 -21.01 -23.42
CA PRO A 58 -7.20 -21.18 -23.98
C PRO A 58 -6.21 -21.60 -22.88
N PRO A 59 -5.18 -22.42 -23.19
CA PRO A 59 -4.25 -22.89 -22.18
C PRO A 59 -3.44 -21.70 -21.65
N GLY A 60 -3.60 -21.40 -20.37
CA GLY A 60 -2.65 -20.55 -19.65
C GLY A 60 -1.25 -21.20 -19.67
N PRO A 61 -0.19 -20.44 -19.37
CA PRO A 61 1.18 -20.94 -19.40
C PRO A 61 1.25 -22.24 -18.58
N GLN A 62 1.65 -23.34 -19.23
CA GLN A 62 1.81 -24.63 -18.58
C GLN A 62 2.92 -24.48 -17.53
N ARG A 63 2.53 -24.27 -16.26
CA ARG A 63 3.46 -24.45 -15.14
C ARG A 63 3.96 -25.88 -15.17
N HIS A 64 5.27 -26.05 -15.11
CA HIS A 64 5.89 -27.36 -15.14
C HIS A 64 5.26 -28.24 -14.04
N PRO A 65 4.92 -29.52 -14.31
CA PRO A 65 4.30 -30.41 -13.33
C PRO A 65 5.05 -30.43 -11.99
N GLU A 66 6.38 -30.31 -12.03
CA GLU A 66 7.25 -30.29 -10.86
C GLU A 66 7.02 -29.09 -9.92
N GLU A 67 6.62 -27.93 -10.43
CA GLU A 67 6.34 -26.74 -9.61
C GLU A 67 4.99 -26.87 -8.89
N LEU A 68 3.98 -27.40 -9.57
CA LEU A 68 2.67 -27.67 -8.97
C LEU A 68 2.75 -28.73 -7.86
N TRP A 69 3.58 -29.75 -8.06
CA TRP A 69 3.86 -30.76 -7.04
C TRP A 69 4.57 -30.18 -5.82
N ARG A 70 5.52 -29.25 -6.05
CA ARG A 70 6.26 -28.56 -5.00
C ARG A 70 5.36 -27.66 -4.15
N ASP A 71 4.45 -26.91 -4.77
CA ASP A 71 3.48 -26.05 -4.07
C ASP A 71 2.48 -26.86 -3.23
N LYS A 72 2.00 -27.99 -3.77
CA LYS A 72 1.13 -28.92 -3.04
C LYS A 72 1.85 -29.56 -1.86
N LEU A 73 3.09 -30.00 -2.06
CA LEU A 73 3.92 -30.57 -1.00
C LEU A 73 4.20 -29.53 0.09
N TYR A 74 4.55 -28.30 -0.30
CA TYR A 74 4.77 -27.20 0.63
C TYR A 74 3.52 -26.89 1.45
N THR A 75 2.33 -26.88 0.82
CA THR A 75 1.05 -26.67 1.51
C THR A 75 0.77 -27.76 2.55
N ILE A 76 1.03 -29.02 2.21
CA ILE A 76 0.88 -30.14 3.14
C ILE A 76 1.88 -30.02 4.30
N VAL A 77 3.16 -29.78 4.02
CA VAL A 77 4.21 -29.68 5.04
C VAL A 77 3.94 -28.52 5.99
N MET A 78 3.58 -27.34 5.48
CA MET A 78 3.25 -26.18 6.31
C MET A 78 1.96 -26.41 7.10
N GLY A 79 0.96 -27.09 6.53
CA GLY A 79 -0.25 -27.49 7.23
C GLY A 79 0.05 -28.41 8.42
N MET A 80 0.89 -29.43 8.22
CA MET A 80 1.34 -30.32 9.29
C MET A 80 2.14 -29.57 10.37
N HIS A 81 3.04 -28.67 9.96
CA HIS A 81 3.84 -27.87 10.88
C HIS A 81 2.96 -27.01 11.80
N TRP A 82 2.04 -26.21 11.22
CA TRP A 82 1.13 -25.38 12.00
C TRP A 82 0.17 -26.20 12.86
N CYS A 83 -0.27 -27.37 12.38
CA CYS A 83 -1.06 -28.29 13.19
C CYS A 83 -0.28 -28.74 14.44
N ALA A 84 0.99 -29.13 14.28
CA ALA A 84 1.85 -29.53 15.38
C ALA A 84 2.06 -28.37 16.38
N VAL A 85 2.33 -27.15 15.89
CA VAL A 85 2.53 -25.96 16.73
C VAL A 85 1.28 -25.59 17.54
N PHE A 86 0.10 -25.55 16.92
CA PHE A 86 -1.13 -25.21 17.64
C PHE A 86 -1.54 -26.31 18.64
N CYS A 87 -1.32 -27.58 18.29
CA CYS A 87 -1.54 -28.68 19.23
C CYS A 87 -0.64 -28.57 20.44
N THR A 88 0.67 -28.36 20.26
CA THR A 88 1.62 -28.27 21.40
C THR A 88 1.32 -27.09 22.31
N ILE A 89 1.04 -25.90 21.75
CA ILE A 89 0.67 -24.71 22.53
C ILE A 89 -0.62 -24.97 23.32
N SER A 90 -1.63 -25.58 22.69
CA SER A 90 -2.89 -25.93 23.36
C SER A 90 -2.69 -26.91 24.51
N GLN A 91 -1.89 -27.98 24.30
CA GLN A 91 -1.60 -28.96 25.35
C GLN A 91 -0.82 -28.33 26.51
N ILE A 92 0.21 -27.52 26.25
CA ILE A 92 0.98 -26.82 27.29
C ILE A 92 0.07 -25.91 28.11
N THR A 93 -0.82 -25.17 27.46
CA THR A 93 -1.74 -24.23 28.11
C THR A 93 -2.77 -24.96 28.97
N GLY A 94 -3.34 -26.07 28.48
CA GLY A 94 -4.30 -26.87 29.23
C GLY A 94 -3.69 -27.59 30.43
N TYR A 95 -2.49 -28.16 30.26
CA TYR A 95 -1.73 -28.75 31.38
C TYR A 95 -1.31 -27.71 32.41
N TRP A 96 -0.94 -26.50 31.95
CA TRP A 96 -0.64 -25.39 32.86
C TRP A 96 -1.87 -24.99 33.68
N ALA A 97 -3.03 -24.86 33.03
CA ALA A 97 -4.30 -24.58 33.70
C ALA A 97 -4.67 -25.68 34.71
N PHE A 98 -4.46 -26.95 34.38
CA PHE A 98 -4.68 -28.07 35.29
C PHE A 98 -3.85 -27.94 36.58
N PHE A 99 -2.55 -27.70 36.48
CA PHE A 99 -1.70 -27.57 37.67
C PHE A 99 -1.98 -26.30 38.49
N VAL A 100 -2.42 -25.21 37.84
CA VAL A 100 -2.87 -23.99 38.53
C VAL A 100 -4.16 -24.26 39.32
N VAL A 101 -5.13 -24.97 38.73
CA VAL A 101 -6.38 -25.37 39.39
C VAL A 101 -6.13 -26.35 40.56
N ASP A 102 -5.08 -27.17 40.45
CA ASP A 102 -4.62 -28.05 41.52
C ASP A 102 -3.87 -27.32 42.65
N GLY A 103 -3.70 -26.00 42.54
CA GLY A 103 -3.12 -25.15 43.60
C GLY A 103 -1.61 -24.94 43.51
N ASN A 104 -0.97 -25.32 42.40
CA ASN A 104 0.45 -25.05 42.17
C ASN A 104 0.68 -23.57 41.80
N GLY A 105 1.80 -22.98 42.23
CA GLY A 105 2.17 -21.62 41.83
C GLY A 105 2.43 -21.52 40.32
N LEU A 106 2.19 -20.35 39.71
CA LEU A 106 2.21 -20.14 38.24
C LEU A 106 3.45 -20.71 37.55
N PHE A 107 4.66 -20.44 38.08
CA PHE A 107 5.91 -20.92 37.51
C PHE A 107 6.14 -22.42 37.71
N SER A 108 5.72 -22.96 38.86
CA SER A 108 5.81 -24.39 39.15
C SER A 108 4.85 -25.20 38.28
N ALA A 109 3.63 -24.69 38.08
CA ALA A 109 2.62 -25.26 37.20
C ALA A 109 3.09 -25.31 35.74
N PHE A 110 3.80 -24.27 35.27
CA PHE A 110 4.37 -24.25 33.93
C PHE A 110 5.51 -25.25 33.76
N TYR A 111 6.36 -25.43 34.77
CA TYR A 111 7.42 -26.43 34.69
C TYR A 111 6.86 -27.86 34.69
N LYS A 112 5.85 -28.14 35.52
CA LYS A 112 5.14 -29.43 35.55
C LYS A 112 4.39 -29.72 34.24
N SER A 113 3.85 -28.71 33.57
CA SER A 113 3.18 -28.90 32.27
C SER A 113 4.16 -29.33 31.17
N LEU A 114 5.38 -28.81 31.17
CA LEU A 114 6.44 -29.24 30.24
C LEU A 114 6.91 -30.68 30.51
N GLN A 115 7.04 -31.07 31.79
CA GLN A 115 7.39 -32.45 32.16
C GLN A 115 6.29 -33.45 31.77
N LEU A 116 5.02 -33.07 31.93
CA LEU A 116 3.88 -33.88 31.51
C LEU A 116 3.83 -34.03 29.98
N LEU A 117 4.10 -32.94 29.23
CA LEU A 117 4.19 -33.00 27.77
C LEU A 117 5.35 -33.91 27.31
N ASP A 118 6.52 -33.82 27.94
CA ASP A 118 7.69 -34.66 27.64
C ASP A 118 7.41 -36.15 27.90
N PHE A 119 6.65 -36.48 28.95
CA PHE A 119 6.19 -37.84 29.20
C PHE A 119 5.33 -38.38 28.04
N TYR A 120 4.29 -37.63 27.66
CA TYR A 120 3.40 -38.06 26.57
C TYR A 120 4.13 -38.15 25.23
N LEU A 121 5.03 -37.21 24.93
CA LEU A 121 5.86 -37.26 23.71
C LEU A 121 6.84 -38.45 23.72
N GLY A 122 7.44 -38.77 24.86
CA GLY A 122 8.30 -39.94 25.02
C GLY A 122 7.57 -41.26 24.78
N VAL A 123 6.33 -41.39 25.26
CA VAL A 123 5.48 -42.57 25.04
C VAL A 123 5.02 -42.67 23.58
N LEU A 124 4.63 -41.56 22.96
CA LEU A 124 4.10 -41.54 21.58
C LEU A 124 5.17 -41.70 20.50
N LEU A 125 6.36 -41.13 20.69
CA LEU A 125 7.40 -41.04 19.66
C LEU A 125 8.62 -41.95 19.91
N SER A 126 8.60 -42.76 20.98
CA SER A 126 9.71 -43.67 21.35
C SER A 126 11.07 -42.97 21.52
N PHE A 127 11.08 -41.67 21.77
CA PHE A 127 12.29 -40.89 22.09
C PHE A 127 12.61 -40.99 23.59
N ASN A 128 13.89 -40.85 23.94
CA ASN A 128 14.28 -40.71 25.35
C ASN A 128 13.73 -39.36 25.88
N PRO A 129 12.97 -39.36 26.99
CA PRO A 129 12.43 -38.13 27.57
C PRO A 129 13.56 -37.17 27.96
N VAL A 130 13.40 -35.88 27.66
CA VAL A 130 14.40 -34.85 27.93
C VAL A 130 14.56 -34.62 29.43
N PHE A 131 13.50 -34.81 30.22
CA PHE A 131 13.48 -34.56 31.67
C PHE A 131 13.63 -35.82 32.54
N GLY A 132 13.76 -37.01 31.96
CA GLY A 132 14.11 -38.24 32.69
C GLY A 132 13.07 -38.70 33.75
N VAL A 133 13.54 -39.21 34.90
CA VAL A 133 12.76 -39.90 35.95
C VAL A 133 11.70 -39.00 36.61
N ASP A 134 11.87 -37.67 36.53
CA ASP A 134 10.97 -36.69 37.13
C ASP A 134 9.59 -36.68 36.48
N SER A 135 9.49 -36.99 35.20
CA SER A 135 8.22 -37.04 34.46
C SER A 135 7.29 -38.17 34.94
N LEU A 136 7.85 -39.27 35.47
CA LEU A 136 7.07 -40.39 36.01
C LEU A 136 6.46 -40.06 37.38
N CYS A 137 7.12 -39.18 38.15
CA CYS A 137 6.60 -38.66 39.42
C CYS A 137 5.38 -37.75 39.19
N VAL A 138 5.45 -36.89 38.16
CA VAL A 138 4.34 -36.00 37.78
C VAL A 138 3.11 -36.81 37.36
N MET A 139 3.27 -37.93 36.64
CA MET A 139 2.16 -38.81 36.29
C MET A 139 1.45 -39.42 37.50
N VAL A 140 2.21 -39.86 38.52
CA VAL A 140 1.64 -40.37 39.78
C VAL A 140 0.91 -39.26 40.56
N GLU A 141 1.36 -38.01 40.41
CA GLU A 141 0.67 -36.84 40.98
C GLU A 141 -0.66 -36.59 40.25
N VAL A 142 -0.66 -36.61 38.92
CA VAL A 142 -1.87 -36.44 38.08
C VAL A 142 -2.95 -37.48 38.42
N GLU A 143 -2.58 -38.77 38.58
CA GLU A 143 -3.52 -39.84 38.95
C GLU A 143 -4.20 -39.66 40.31
N LYS A 144 -3.62 -38.86 41.21
CA LYS A 144 -4.18 -38.60 42.55
C LYS A 144 -5.11 -37.40 42.60
N THR A 145 -5.16 -36.59 41.55
CA THR A 145 -5.98 -35.38 41.51
C THR A 145 -7.42 -35.66 41.09
N ASN A 146 -8.36 -34.89 41.64
CA ASN A 146 -9.78 -35.03 41.35
C ASN A 146 -10.24 -34.23 40.12
N ASN A 147 -9.33 -33.49 39.47
CA ASN A 147 -9.59 -32.54 38.38
C ASN A 147 -9.27 -33.10 36.98
N TYR A 148 -9.34 -34.42 36.81
CA TYR A 148 -9.01 -35.11 35.57
C TYR A 148 -9.80 -34.64 34.34
N TRP A 149 -10.99 -34.06 34.54
CA TRP A 149 -11.82 -33.49 33.48
C TRP A 149 -11.14 -32.36 32.70
N VAL A 150 -10.21 -31.60 33.31
CA VAL A 150 -9.44 -30.54 32.64
C VAL A 150 -8.46 -31.14 31.63
N LEU A 151 -7.87 -32.29 31.96
CA LEU A 151 -6.98 -33.02 31.06
C LEU A 151 -7.75 -33.56 29.85
N GLN A 152 -8.92 -34.18 30.09
CA GLN A 152 -9.82 -34.65 29.03
C GLN A 152 -10.33 -33.51 28.13
N ALA A 153 -10.64 -32.35 28.70
CA ALA A 153 -11.02 -31.17 27.93
C ALA A 153 -9.86 -30.69 27.04
N THR A 154 -8.62 -30.74 27.54
CA THR A 154 -7.41 -30.36 26.80
C THR A 154 -7.14 -31.32 25.63
N GLU A 155 -7.33 -32.62 25.83
CA GLU A 155 -7.26 -33.63 24.76
C GLU A 155 -8.34 -33.38 23.69
N GLY A 156 -9.58 -33.08 24.12
CA GLY A 156 -10.69 -32.75 23.22
C GLY A 156 -10.41 -31.50 22.35
N ILE A 157 -9.82 -30.46 22.94
CA ILE A 157 -9.40 -29.25 22.22
C ILE A 157 -8.29 -29.59 21.21
N GLY A 158 -7.31 -30.40 21.60
CA GLY A 158 -6.26 -30.89 20.70
C GLY A 158 -6.84 -31.61 19.49
N MET A 159 -7.79 -32.53 19.70
CA MET A 159 -8.47 -33.24 18.61
C MET A 159 -9.28 -32.29 17.70
N ALA A 160 -9.95 -31.29 18.27
CA ALA A 160 -10.68 -30.29 17.50
C ALA A 160 -9.74 -29.46 16.61
N ILE A 161 -8.56 -29.07 17.11
CA ILE A 161 -7.53 -28.36 16.35
C ILE A 161 -7.03 -29.22 15.20
N ILE A 162 -6.74 -30.50 15.44
CA ILE A 162 -6.30 -31.44 14.39
C ILE A 162 -7.35 -31.56 13.29
N VAL A 163 -8.61 -31.79 13.66
CA VAL A 163 -9.72 -31.90 12.69
C VAL A 163 -9.88 -30.62 11.88
N PHE A 164 -9.86 -29.45 12.54
CA PHE A 164 -9.96 -28.15 11.87
C PHE A 164 -8.80 -27.92 10.90
N MET A 165 -7.56 -28.24 11.30
CA MET A 165 -6.38 -28.05 10.46
C MET A 165 -6.36 -29.02 9.29
N ILE A 166 -6.82 -30.27 9.45
CA ILE A 166 -7.00 -31.21 8.35
C ILE A 166 -8.02 -30.67 7.36
N ILE A 167 -9.19 -30.20 7.84
CA ILE A 167 -10.21 -29.59 6.98
C ILE A 167 -9.64 -28.38 6.23
N ARG A 168 -8.91 -27.50 6.91
CA ARG A 168 -8.26 -26.33 6.30
C ARG A 168 -7.26 -26.72 5.20
N THR A 169 -6.40 -27.70 5.45
CA THR A 169 -5.42 -28.17 4.46
C THR A 169 -6.11 -28.85 3.28
N VAL A 170 -7.12 -29.69 3.52
CA VAL A 170 -7.91 -30.34 2.46
C VAL A 170 -8.68 -29.33 1.63
N CYS A 171 -9.35 -28.36 2.25
CA CYS A 171 -10.06 -27.29 1.55
C CYS A 171 -9.11 -26.43 0.72
N LYS A 172 -7.92 -26.09 1.25
CA LYS A 172 -6.91 -25.32 0.52
C LYS A 172 -6.34 -26.10 -0.67
N LEU A 173 -6.18 -27.42 -0.56
CA LEU A 173 -5.76 -28.30 -1.66
C LEU A 173 -6.86 -28.51 -2.71
N ALA A 174 -8.14 -28.51 -2.31
CA ALA A 174 -9.27 -28.78 -3.20
C ALA A 174 -9.83 -27.52 -3.90
N TYR A 175 -9.83 -26.36 -3.22
CA TYR A 175 -10.54 -25.15 -3.68
C TYR A 175 -9.66 -23.88 -3.72
N GLY A 176 -8.37 -23.98 -3.37
CA GLY A 176 -7.51 -22.80 -3.22
C GLY A 176 -7.93 -21.90 -2.04
N ASP A 177 -7.45 -20.67 -2.01
CA ASP A 177 -7.63 -19.75 -0.85
C ASP A 177 -9.04 -19.12 -0.72
N ALA A 178 -10.01 -19.50 -1.56
CA ALA A 178 -11.29 -18.80 -1.70
C ALA A 178 -12.35 -19.09 -0.61
N TRP A 179 -12.28 -20.21 0.12
CA TRP A 179 -13.41 -20.62 0.99
C TRP A 179 -13.52 -19.80 2.29
N TRP A 180 -12.41 -19.56 3.00
CA TRP A 180 -12.46 -19.03 4.37
C TRP A 180 -12.89 -17.55 4.45
N SER A 181 -12.74 -16.79 3.36
CA SER A 181 -13.14 -15.39 3.27
C SER A 181 -14.66 -15.19 3.28
N ALA A 182 -15.44 -16.19 2.87
CA ALA A 182 -16.90 -16.10 2.82
C ALA A 182 -17.58 -16.44 4.16
N ALA A 183 -16.98 -17.31 4.97
CA ALA A 183 -17.62 -17.83 6.18
C ALA A 183 -17.52 -16.88 7.40
N MET A 184 -16.53 -15.99 7.44
CA MET A 184 -16.33 -15.05 8.56
C MET A 184 -17.14 -13.74 8.44
N MET A 185 -17.79 -13.50 7.30
CA MET A 185 -18.57 -12.27 7.03
C MET A 185 -20.07 -12.40 7.38
N ALA A 186 -20.54 -13.59 7.78
CA ALA A 186 -21.97 -13.88 7.86
C ALA A 186 -22.62 -13.69 9.25
N ASP A 187 -21.87 -13.50 10.35
CA ASP A 187 -22.44 -13.64 11.70
C ASP A 187 -22.38 -12.40 12.64
N HIS A 188 -21.99 -11.21 12.15
CA HIS A 188 -22.11 -9.98 12.93
C HIS A 188 -22.99 -8.95 12.24
N GLY A 189 -24.29 -9.21 12.29
CA GLY A 189 -25.36 -8.27 11.96
C GLY A 189 -25.66 -7.29 13.10
N ASP A 190 -25.61 -6.02 12.74
CA ASP A 190 -26.43 -4.91 13.24
C ASP A 190 -26.37 -4.50 14.73
N ARG A 191 -25.50 -3.52 15.00
CA ARG A 191 -25.88 -2.37 15.84
C ARG A 191 -25.34 -1.07 15.22
N ARG A 192 -26.24 -0.34 14.55
CA ARG A 192 -25.97 0.96 13.93
C ARG A 192 -25.54 2.00 14.96
N GLN A 193 -24.31 2.49 14.84
CA GLN A 193 -23.96 3.89 15.12
C GLN A 193 -23.39 4.49 13.84
N SER A 194 -24.03 5.55 13.38
CA SER A 194 -23.67 6.29 12.17
C SER A 194 -22.41 7.11 12.41
N VAL A 195 -21.27 6.59 11.96
CA VAL A 195 -20.04 7.37 11.73
C VAL A 195 -19.67 7.22 10.26
N SER A 196 -19.33 8.34 9.64
CA SER A 196 -19.04 8.47 8.21
C SER A 196 -17.91 7.51 7.80
N ARG A 197 -18.19 6.65 6.82
CA ARG A 197 -17.18 5.80 6.20
C ARG A 197 -16.22 6.69 5.38
N GLN A 198 -15.02 6.92 5.91
CA GLN A 198 -13.87 7.16 5.05
C GLN A 198 -13.49 5.81 4.39
N PRO A 199 -13.00 5.81 3.13
CA PRO A 199 -12.74 4.57 2.42
C PRO A 199 -11.61 3.80 3.11
N SER A 200 -11.98 2.73 3.82
CA SER A 200 -11.05 1.71 4.26
C SER A 200 -10.63 0.88 3.04
N PHE A 201 -9.32 0.74 2.90
CA PHE A 201 -8.67 0.00 1.84
C PHE A 201 -9.04 -1.49 1.96
N THR A 202 -9.92 -1.96 1.07
CA THR A 202 -10.03 -3.38 0.74
C THR A 202 -9.64 -3.55 -0.72
N LEU A 203 -8.77 -4.54 -0.93
CA LEU A 203 -8.10 -4.88 -2.17
C LEU A 203 -9.14 -5.34 -3.20
N SER A 204 -9.36 -4.55 -4.26
CA SER A 204 -10.09 -5.01 -5.44
C SER A 204 -9.11 -5.67 -6.41
N GLU A 205 -9.17 -6.99 -6.49
CA GLU A 205 -8.64 -7.75 -7.62
C GLU A 205 -9.45 -7.44 -8.89
N TRP A 206 -8.76 -7.44 -10.01
CA TRP A 206 -9.23 -7.01 -11.32
C TRP A 206 -9.93 -8.14 -12.08
N THR A 207 -10.99 -7.80 -12.80
CA THR A 207 -11.39 -8.46 -14.04
C THR A 207 -11.28 -7.43 -15.16
N ASP A 208 -10.41 -7.71 -16.13
CA ASP A 208 -10.24 -6.92 -17.35
C ASP A 208 -11.52 -6.98 -18.19
N ALA A 209 -12.05 -5.80 -18.52
CA ALA A 209 -13.05 -5.64 -19.58
C ALA A 209 -12.31 -5.17 -20.84
N GLN A 210 -12.26 -6.08 -21.81
CA GLN A 210 -11.80 -5.85 -23.16
C GLN A 210 -12.77 -4.91 -23.88
N GLU A 211 -12.19 -4.00 -24.65
CA GLU A 211 -12.84 -3.08 -25.58
C GLU A 211 -13.77 -3.83 -26.56
N ASP A 212 -14.94 -3.25 -26.83
CA ASP A 212 -15.58 -3.38 -28.14
C ASP A 212 -16.15 -2.02 -28.54
N LEU A 213 -15.68 -1.56 -29.69
CA LEU A 213 -16.08 -0.35 -30.41
C LEU A 213 -16.94 -0.78 -31.61
N MET A 214 -17.99 0.00 -31.86
CA MET A 214 -18.83 0.10 -33.08
C MET A 214 -20.11 -0.76 -33.14
N ASP A 215 -21.27 -0.10 -33.12
CA ASP A 215 -21.97 0.20 -34.38
C ASP A 215 -23.04 1.30 -34.21
N LEU A 216 -23.31 1.98 -35.33
CA LEU A 216 -24.07 3.23 -35.53
C LEU A 216 -25.54 3.01 -35.91
N GLU A 217 -26.35 4.08 -35.74
CA GLU A 217 -27.68 4.41 -36.33
C GLU A 217 -28.93 3.67 -35.78
N ALA A 218 -30.13 4.26 -35.59
CA ALA A 218 -30.70 5.59 -35.78
C ALA A 218 -32.04 5.71 -34.96
N GLU A 219 -32.43 6.93 -34.58
CA GLU A 219 -33.76 7.35 -34.05
C GLU A 219 -34.86 7.42 -35.17
N PRO A 220 -36.13 7.80 -34.90
CA PRO A 220 -37.04 7.57 -33.76
C PRO A 220 -38.47 7.17 -34.24
N GLN A 221 -39.44 6.92 -33.33
CA GLN A 221 -40.84 7.42 -33.43
C GLN A 221 -41.73 7.02 -32.24
N THR A 222 -42.43 8.02 -31.70
CA THR A 222 -43.57 7.91 -30.77
C THR A 222 -44.84 7.41 -31.48
N PRO A 223 -45.87 6.98 -30.72
CA PRO A 223 -47.08 7.80 -30.75
C PRO A 223 -47.83 7.92 -29.41
N VAL A 224 -48.56 9.03 -29.35
CA VAL A 224 -49.54 9.49 -28.36
C VAL A 224 -50.88 8.79 -28.58
N PHE A 225 -51.65 8.50 -27.51
CA PHE A 225 -53.12 8.58 -27.55
C PHE A 225 -53.70 9.06 -26.21
N ASP A 226 -54.68 9.93 -26.38
CA ASP A 226 -55.42 10.80 -25.45
C ASP A 226 -56.80 10.17 -25.14
N LEU A 227 -57.43 10.47 -24.01
CA LEU A 227 -58.91 10.53 -23.83
C LEU A 227 -59.32 10.90 -22.38
N SER A 228 -59.73 12.17 -22.20
CA SER A 228 -61.01 12.70 -21.66
C SER A 228 -61.89 11.82 -20.72
N LEU A 229 -62.69 12.26 -19.74
CA LEU A 229 -63.43 13.46 -19.25
C LEU A 229 -63.70 13.16 -17.73
N ASP A 230 -63.99 14.04 -16.76
CA ASP A 230 -65.16 14.91 -16.65
C ASP A 230 -65.18 15.75 -15.33
N THR A 231 -65.54 17.04 -15.50
CA THR A 231 -66.33 18.02 -14.71
C THR A 231 -66.51 18.10 -13.16
N ARG A 232 -66.28 19.34 -12.65
CA ARG A 232 -66.99 20.19 -11.61
C ARG A 232 -66.95 19.77 -10.11
N THR A 233 -66.84 20.64 -9.08
CA THR A 233 -67.36 22.02 -8.82
C THR A 233 -66.65 22.69 -7.62
N GLU A 234 -66.75 24.02 -7.52
CA GLU A 234 -66.22 24.94 -6.49
C GLU A 234 -66.69 24.71 -5.03
N GLY A 235 -65.88 25.17 -4.07
CA GLY A 235 -66.25 25.41 -2.67
C GLY A 235 -65.06 25.83 -1.81
N ASP A 236 -64.98 27.13 -1.49
CA ASP A 236 -63.90 27.80 -0.76
C ASP A 236 -64.16 27.82 0.78
N ILE A 237 -63.13 28.25 1.53
CA ILE A 237 -63.17 28.85 2.89
C ILE A 237 -62.84 27.95 4.10
N THR A 238 -61.57 28.07 4.50
CA THR A 238 -61.04 28.17 5.87
C THR A 238 -61.61 27.24 6.95
N THR A 239 -60.90 26.15 7.25
CA THR A 239 -60.71 25.61 8.61
C THR A 239 -59.73 24.44 8.57
N LEU A 240 -58.47 24.69 8.93
CA LEU A 240 -57.50 23.63 9.21
C LEU A 240 -57.71 23.13 10.64
N SER A 241 -58.38 21.98 10.78
CA SER A 241 -58.25 21.13 11.96
C SER A 241 -58.36 19.67 11.54
N VAL A 242 -57.26 18.94 11.56
CA VAL A 242 -57.23 17.49 11.30
C VAL A 242 -56.94 16.76 12.61
N THR A 243 -57.88 15.87 12.94
CA THR A 243 -57.83 14.87 14.01
C THR A 243 -56.77 13.79 13.72
N PRO A 244 -56.10 13.24 14.74
CA PRO A 244 -55.17 12.15 14.52
C PRO A 244 -55.97 10.86 14.30
N VAL A 245 -55.92 10.32 13.09
CA VAL A 245 -56.45 8.98 12.81
C VAL A 245 -55.28 8.07 12.49
N GLY A 246 -55.12 7.07 13.35
CA GLY A 246 -54.06 6.08 13.28
C GLY A 246 -54.08 5.24 12.01
N LEU A 247 -52.87 4.81 11.66
CA LEU A 247 -52.47 3.74 10.77
C LEU A 247 -53.60 2.87 10.20
N GLN A 248 -53.97 3.14 8.95
CA GLN A 248 -54.54 2.12 8.07
C GLN A 248 -53.45 1.71 7.06
N GLU A 249 -52.84 0.57 7.35
CA GLU A 249 -51.99 -0.20 6.44
C GLU A 249 -52.67 -0.33 5.05
N ARG A 250 -52.08 0.28 4.03
CA ARG A 250 -52.33 -0.05 2.63
C ARG A 250 -51.02 -0.08 1.84
N ARG A 251 -50.65 -1.32 1.50
CA ARG A 251 -49.80 -1.79 0.39
C ARG A 251 -48.77 -0.81 -0.17
N GLY A 252 -47.50 -1.13 0.09
CA GLY A 252 -46.34 -0.43 -0.44
C GLY A 252 -46.37 -0.24 -1.96
N SER A 253 -46.20 1.02 -2.35
CA SER A 253 -45.66 1.40 -3.65
C SER A 253 -44.20 1.76 -3.42
N ASN A 254 -43.28 1.07 -4.11
CA ASN A 254 -41.83 1.29 -4.04
C ASN A 254 -41.42 2.53 -4.82
N VAL A 255 -42.01 3.68 -4.51
CA VAL A 255 -41.53 4.97 -5.02
C VAL A 255 -40.80 5.63 -3.85
N SER A 256 -39.49 5.47 -3.80
CA SER A 256 -38.67 6.35 -2.97
C SER A 256 -38.90 7.76 -3.47
N LEU A 257 -39.37 8.64 -2.59
CA LEU A 257 -39.29 10.07 -2.79
C LEU A 257 -37.80 10.44 -2.87
N THR A 258 -37.26 10.42 -4.08
CA THR A 258 -35.97 11.05 -4.36
C THR A 258 -36.22 12.54 -4.29
N LEU A 259 -35.88 13.15 -3.15
CA LEU A 259 -35.71 14.60 -3.07
C LEU A 259 -34.58 14.95 -4.03
N ASP A 260 -34.96 15.45 -5.19
CA ASP A 260 -34.05 15.97 -6.20
C ASP A 260 -33.45 17.27 -5.64
N MET A 261 -32.36 17.13 -4.87
CA MET A 261 -31.50 18.24 -4.52
C MET A 261 -30.70 18.59 -5.79
N CYS A 262 -31.38 19.20 -6.75
CA CYS A 262 -30.74 19.95 -7.81
C CYS A 262 -29.71 20.86 -7.15
N SER A 263 -28.43 20.47 -7.25
CA SER A 263 -27.32 21.38 -7.01
C SER A 263 -27.40 22.43 -8.11
N PRO A 264 -27.72 23.70 -7.81
CA PRO A 264 -27.66 24.72 -8.84
C PRO A 264 -26.18 25.02 -9.07
N GLY A 265 -25.60 24.47 -10.15
CA GLY A 265 -24.24 24.79 -10.56
C GLY A 265 -23.47 23.64 -11.20
N CYS A 266 -24.01 23.03 -12.26
CA CYS A 266 -23.24 22.16 -13.16
C CYS A 266 -23.59 22.47 -14.62
N THR A 267 -23.37 23.71 -15.03
CA THR A 267 -23.26 24.09 -16.44
C THR A 267 -22.33 25.31 -16.53
N GLU A 268 -21.03 25.08 -16.67
CA GLU A 268 -20.23 25.53 -17.83
C GLU A 268 -18.71 25.38 -17.61
N PRO A 269 -17.94 25.21 -18.70
CA PRO A 269 -16.53 24.81 -18.67
C PRO A 269 -15.58 26.03 -18.69
N TYR A 270 -14.37 25.82 -18.17
CA TYR A 270 -13.22 26.74 -18.14
C TYR A 270 -13.31 27.98 -17.23
N GLY A 271 -12.33 28.07 -16.32
CA GLY A 271 -11.83 29.34 -15.77
C GLY A 271 -12.20 29.61 -14.31
N TYR A 272 -11.17 29.68 -13.47
CA TYR A 272 -11.10 30.47 -12.22
C TYR A 272 -12.42 30.69 -11.46
N GLY A 273 -12.71 29.81 -10.49
CA GLY A 273 -13.72 30.11 -9.45
C GLY A 273 -14.81 29.07 -9.23
N ALA A 274 -14.51 27.77 -9.37
CA ALA A 274 -15.41 26.74 -8.84
C ALA A 274 -15.56 26.94 -7.32
N GLN A 275 -16.73 27.40 -6.86
CA GLN A 275 -17.06 27.41 -5.45
C GLN A 275 -16.99 25.96 -4.95
N LEU A 276 -16.06 25.71 -4.03
CA LEU A 276 -15.90 24.41 -3.39
C LEU A 276 -17.21 24.03 -2.68
N SER A 277 -17.49 22.73 -2.56
CA SER A 277 -18.61 22.30 -1.74
C SER A 277 -18.39 22.81 -0.29
N PRO A 278 -19.46 23.08 0.49
CA PRO A 278 -19.30 23.52 1.88
C PRO A 278 -18.41 22.59 2.71
N ARG A 279 -18.47 21.28 2.42
CA ARG A 279 -17.61 20.27 3.06
C ARG A 279 -16.14 20.43 2.66
N ASP A 280 -15.85 20.64 1.39
CA ASP A 280 -14.47 20.83 0.90
C ASP A 280 -13.89 22.16 1.36
N GLN A 281 -14.74 23.18 1.48
CA GLN A 281 -14.35 24.46 2.05
C GLN A 281 -13.98 24.30 3.54
N THR A 282 -14.83 23.67 4.35
CA THR A 282 -14.53 23.39 5.76
C THR A 282 -13.27 22.52 5.93
N ALA A 283 -13.07 21.53 5.05
CA ALA A 283 -11.87 20.71 5.08
C ALA A 283 -10.59 21.51 4.78
N LYS A 284 -10.62 22.42 3.80
CA LYS A 284 -9.48 23.30 3.49
C LYS A 284 -9.25 24.35 4.58
N GLU A 285 -10.32 24.86 5.20
CA GLU A 285 -10.22 25.76 6.36
C GLU A 285 -9.57 25.05 7.54
N TYR A 286 -10.00 23.82 7.86
CA TYR A 286 -9.35 22.98 8.88
C TYR A 286 -7.85 22.80 8.60
N LEU A 287 -7.47 22.48 7.36
CA LEU A 287 -6.06 22.29 7.02
C LEU A 287 -5.25 23.59 7.06
N ARG A 288 -5.87 24.76 6.91
CA ARG A 288 -5.18 26.05 7.00
C ARG A 288 -5.00 26.52 8.44
N GLU A 289 -5.93 26.17 9.32
CA GLU A 289 -5.99 26.68 10.70
C GLU A 289 -5.60 25.63 11.76
N GLY A 290 -5.61 24.34 11.40
CA GLY A 290 -5.35 23.22 12.29
C GLY A 290 -3.98 23.32 12.95
N THR A 291 -3.98 23.30 14.28
CA THR A 291 -2.79 23.57 15.11
C THR A 291 -2.98 22.93 16.48
N ASN A 292 -1.94 22.33 17.00
CA ASN A 292 -1.88 21.79 18.36
C ASN A 292 -0.43 21.86 18.84
N THR A 293 -0.03 23.04 19.34
CA THR A 293 1.33 23.27 19.81
C THR A 293 1.56 22.59 21.15
N LEU A 294 2.60 21.75 21.21
CA LEU A 294 2.96 20.94 22.37
C LEU A 294 4.30 21.40 22.94
N THR A 295 4.33 21.62 24.26
CA THR A 295 5.58 21.68 25.02
C THR A 295 6.22 20.29 25.15
N PRO A 296 7.50 20.18 25.53
CA PRO A 296 8.15 18.88 25.75
C PRO A 296 7.37 17.91 26.65
N SER A 297 6.86 18.40 27.79
CA SER A 297 6.07 17.58 28.72
C SER A 297 4.73 17.13 28.13
N GLN A 298 4.08 18.00 27.35
CA GLN A 298 2.85 17.66 26.63
C GLN A 298 3.12 16.67 25.50
N LEU A 299 4.24 16.80 24.78
CA LEU A 299 4.65 15.89 23.72
C LEU A 299 4.82 14.45 24.24
N HIS A 300 5.52 14.25 25.36
CA HIS A 300 5.66 12.91 25.94
C HIS A 300 4.32 12.32 26.40
N THR A 301 3.46 13.15 27.00
CA THR A 301 2.15 12.72 27.46
C THR A 301 1.25 12.36 26.29
N ARG A 302 1.30 13.13 25.19
CA ARG A 302 0.55 12.87 23.97
C ARG A 302 1.07 11.64 23.23
N ALA A 303 2.38 11.42 23.19
CA ALA A 303 2.98 10.29 22.48
C ALA A 303 2.48 8.93 23.01
N ILE A 304 2.12 8.83 24.29
CA ILE A 304 1.58 7.60 24.90
C ILE A 304 0.04 7.49 24.86
N ASP A 305 -0.67 8.53 24.40
CA ASP A 305 -2.13 8.55 24.31
C ASP A 305 -2.59 8.17 22.89
N ASP A 306 -2.52 6.86 22.60
CA ASP A 306 -2.86 6.33 21.29
C ASP A 306 -4.28 6.69 20.83
N GLN A 307 -5.23 6.73 21.77
CA GLN A 307 -6.63 7.01 21.46
C GLN A 307 -6.83 8.46 21.02
N ALA A 308 -6.23 9.42 21.72
CA ALA A 308 -6.31 10.83 21.35
C ALA A 308 -5.61 11.09 20.00
N LEU A 309 -4.45 10.47 19.77
CA LEU A 309 -3.72 10.61 18.50
C LEU A 309 -4.49 10.02 17.32
N GLN A 310 -5.15 8.87 17.50
CA GLN A 310 -6.03 8.32 16.46
C GLN A 310 -7.21 9.24 16.17
N ALA A 311 -7.87 9.77 17.19
CA ALA A 311 -8.98 10.70 17.00
C ALA A 311 -8.55 11.95 16.20
N GLU A 312 -7.46 12.61 16.61
CA GLU A 312 -6.90 13.78 15.92
C GLU A 312 -6.52 13.48 14.46
N PHE A 313 -5.92 12.30 14.21
CA PHE A 313 -5.57 11.85 12.87
C PHE A 313 -6.81 11.67 11.97
N TYR A 314 -7.87 11.02 12.46
CA TYR A 314 -9.09 10.75 11.69
C TYR A 314 -9.95 11.99 11.46
N GLU A 315 -9.84 12.99 12.33
CA GLU A 315 -10.47 14.31 12.13
C GLU A 315 -9.75 15.15 11.07
N THR A 316 -8.43 14.96 10.94
CA THR A 316 -7.63 15.72 9.96
C THR A 316 -7.98 15.28 8.53
N PRO A 317 -8.42 16.18 7.64
CA PRO A 317 -8.76 15.84 6.25
C PRO A 317 -7.55 15.31 5.45
N MET A 318 -7.76 14.37 4.52
CA MET A 318 -6.68 13.79 3.71
C MET A 318 -6.30 14.63 2.47
N ASN A 319 -7.18 15.51 1.99
CA ASN A 319 -6.95 16.39 0.81
C ASN A 319 -6.53 15.65 -0.48
N PHE A 320 -7.03 14.43 -0.70
CA PHE A 320 -6.84 13.73 -1.97
C PHE A 320 -7.51 14.49 -3.12
N VAL A 321 -6.88 14.44 -4.28
CA VAL A 321 -7.44 15.02 -5.52
C VAL A 321 -8.46 14.06 -6.12
N ASP A 322 -9.58 14.59 -6.63
CA ASP A 322 -10.55 13.77 -7.36
C ASP A 322 -9.90 13.30 -8.69
N PRO A 323 -9.86 11.99 -9.00
CA PRO A 323 -9.35 11.50 -10.27
C PRO A 323 -9.97 12.15 -11.52
N LYS A 324 -11.20 12.70 -11.41
CA LYS A 324 -11.85 13.44 -12.49
C LYS A 324 -11.12 14.74 -12.86
N GLU A 325 -10.34 15.33 -11.95
CA GLU A 325 -9.49 16.50 -12.23
C GLU A 325 -8.33 16.15 -13.18
N TYR A 326 -7.99 14.86 -13.31
CA TYR A 326 -6.88 14.35 -14.11
C TYR A 326 -7.38 13.42 -15.22
N ASN A 327 -8.25 13.92 -16.09
CA ASN A 327 -8.79 13.16 -17.22
C ASN A 327 -7.93 13.34 -18.49
N TYR A 328 -6.72 12.78 -18.49
CA TYR A 328 -5.80 12.80 -19.64
C TYR A 328 -5.51 11.37 -20.13
N PRO A 329 -5.74 11.06 -21.43
CA PRO A 329 -5.38 9.75 -21.99
C PRO A 329 -3.92 9.41 -21.72
N GLY A 330 -3.62 8.16 -21.35
CA GLY A 330 -2.25 7.70 -21.08
C GLY A 330 -1.66 8.05 -19.70
N LEU A 331 -2.29 8.96 -18.94
CA LEU A 331 -1.79 9.40 -17.63
C LEU A 331 -1.63 8.27 -16.61
N VAL A 332 -2.49 7.25 -16.71
CA VAL A 332 -2.45 6.05 -15.86
C VAL A 332 -1.07 5.38 -15.89
N ARG A 333 -0.32 5.47 -16.99
CA ARG A 333 1.03 4.89 -17.12
C ARG A 333 2.10 5.64 -16.32
N LYS A 334 1.83 6.89 -15.93
CA LYS A 334 2.72 7.73 -15.12
C LYS A 334 2.39 7.71 -13.62
N ASN A 335 1.32 7.02 -13.23
CA ASN A 335 0.88 6.92 -11.83
C ASN A 335 0.95 5.48 -11.33
N ARG A 336 1.74 5.24 -10.28
CA ARG A 336 1.81 3.93 -9.62
C ARG A 336 0.48 3.57 -8.97
N TYR A 337 -0.24 4.57 -8.44
CA TYR A 337 -1.55 4.41 -7.80
C TYR A 337 -2.56 5.38 -8.42
N LYS A 338 -3.67 4.85 -8.93
CA LYS A 338 -4.71 5.64 -9.62
C LYS A 338 -5.35 6.73 -8.77
N THR A 339 -5.39 6.53 -7.44
CA THR A 339 -6.05 7.43 -6.48
C THR A 339 -5.09 8.38 -5.77
N ILE A 340 -3.78 8.23 -5.97
CA ILE A 340 -2.76 9.08 -5.35
C ILE A 340 -2.22 10.01 -6.43
N LEU A 341 -2.83 11.19 -6.53
CA LEU A 341 -2.55 12.17 -7.57
C LEU A 341 -1.96 13.45 -6.96
N PRO A 342 -1.08 14.16 -7.67
CA PRO A 342 -0.48 15.38 -7.15
C PRO A 342 -1.49 16.53 -7.14
N ASN A 343 -1.56 17.30 -6.05
CA ASN A 343 -2.41 18.50 -6.00
C ASN A 343 -1.95 19.53 -7.04
N ALA A 344 -2.90 20.09 -7.80
CA ALA A 344 -2.57 20.90 -8.98
C ALA A 344 -1.77 22.18 -8.69
N HIS A 345 -1.99 22.82 -7.53
CA HIS A 345 -1.36 24.09 -7.17
C HIS A 345 0.12 23.98 -6.80
N SER A 346 0.57 22.81 -6.36
CA SER A 346 1.92 22.54 -5.87
C SER A 346 2.65 21.49 -6.72
N ARG A 347 2.03 20.98 -7.80
CA ARG A 347 2.63 19.94 -8.64
C ARG A 347 3.93 20.42 -9.27
N VAL A 348 4.89 19.51 -9.40
CA VAL A 348 6.10 19.76 -10.20
C VAL A 348 5.74 19.65 -11.68
N ILE A 349 6.17 20.62 -12.48
CA ILE A 349 5.93 20.67 -13.93
C ILE A 349 7.26 20.44 -14.63
N LEU A 350 7.36 19.39 -15.44
CA LEU A 350 8.56 19.12 -16.21
C LEU A 350 8.67 20.07 -17.40
N ARG A 351 9.87 20.61 -17.62
CA ARG A 351 10.17 21.47 -18.77
C ARG A 351 10.52 20.59 -19.98
N THR A 352 9.79 20.75 -21.07
CA THR A 352 9.98 19.98 -22.31
C THR A 352 10.03 20.92 -23.52
N ALA A 353 10.46 20.41 -24.68
CA ALA A 353 10.47 21.19 -25.92
C ALA A 353 9.06 21.46 -26.46
N ASP A 354 8.10 20.61 -26.11
CA ASP A 354 6.69 20.70 -26.47
C ASP A 354 5.85 20.84 -25.20
N GLU A 355 5.70 22.09 -24.73
CA GLU A 355 5.00 22.44 -23.49
C GLU A 355 3.48 22.21 -23.60
N ASP A 356 2.95 22.08 -24.82
CA ASP A 356 1.51 21.89 -25.07
C ASP A 356 1.07 20.44 -24.82
N GLU A 357 2.00 19.48 -24.78
CA GLU A 357 1.71 18.08 -24.45
C GLU A 357 1.70 17.86 -22.92
N PHE A 358 0.51 17.77 -22.33
CA PHE A 358 0.35 17.57 -20.87
C PHE A 358 1.14 16.38 -20.32
N LEU A 359 1.17 15.25 -21.02
CA LEU A 359 1.89 14.06 -20.55
C LEU A 359 3.40 14.31 -20.47
N SER A 360 3.98 15.09 -21.39
CA SER A 360 5.42 15.38 -21.41
C SER A 360 5.83 16.24 -20.20
N THR A 361 4.94 17.13 -19.75
CA THR A 361 5.14 18.02 -18.60
C THR A 361 4.73 17.39 -17.26
N TYR A 362 4.16 16.19 -17.26
CA TYR A 362 3.62 15.52 -16.08
C TYR A 362 4.64 14.64 -15.35
N ILE A 363 4.69 14.80 -14.03
CA ILE A 363 5.25 13.86 -13.07
C ILE A 363 4.39 13.84 -11.80
N ASN A 364 4.23 12.69 -11.15
CA ASN A 364 3.51 12.58 -9.89
C ASN A 364 4.37 13.04 -8.71
N ALA A 365 4.55 14.35 -8.59
CA ALA A 365 5.34 15.00 -7.56
C ALA A 365 4.76 16.36 -7.15
N ASN A 366 4.98 16.76 -5.91
CA ASN A 366 4.59 18.07 -5.38
C ASN A 366 5.77 18.73 -4.68
N TYR A 367 5.86 20.05 -4.77
CA TYR A 367 6.68 20.86 -3.87
C TYR A 367 6.04 20.92 -2.49
N LEU A 368 6.86 20.92 -1.44
CA LEU A 368 6.42 21.06 -0.06
C LEU A 368 7.21 22.15 0.65
N GLN A 369 6.53 22.81 1.57
CA GLN A 369 7.14 23.81 2.43
C GLN A 369 8.00 23.17 3.52
N GLY A 370 9.09 23.84 3.86
CA GLY A 370 9.97 23.50 4.97
C GLY A 370 9.57 24.19 6.27
N TYR A 371 10.46 24.08 7.25
CA TYR A 371 10.33 24.79 8.52
C TYR A 371 10.27 26.32 8.28
N GLY A 372 9.40 27.01 9.01
CA GLY A 372 9.23 28.47 8.88
C GLY A 372 8.58 28.94 7.58
N GLY A 373 7.95 28.05 6.80
CA GLY A 373 7.33 28.40 5.52
C GLY A 373 8.33 28.54 4.37
N GLU A 374 9.51 27.91 4.49
CA GLU A 374 10.51 27.86 3.42
C GLU A 374 9.90 27.21 2.16
N GLU A 375 9.68 28.01 1.12
CA GLU A 375 9.09 27.51 -0.12
C GLU A 375 10.02 26.50 -0.81
N ARG A 376 9.43 25.41 -1.32
CA ARG A 376 10.14 24.39 -2.11
C ARG A 376 11.37 23.82 -1.39
N ALA A 377 11.25 23.59 -0.09
CA ALA A 377 12.28 22.90 0.69
C ALA A 377 12.40 21.42 0.28
N TYR A 378 11.27 20.80 -0.08
CA TYR A 378 11.20 19.40 -0.47
C TYR A 378 10.39 19.20 -1.75
N ILE A 379 10.63 18.07 -2.41
CA ILE A 379 9.73 17.47 -3.39
C ILE A 379 9.34 16.08 -2.88
N ALA A 380 8.04 15.84 -2.68
CA ALA A 380 7.51 14.50 -2.43
C ALA A 380 7.01 13.91 -3.74
N THR A 381 7.47 12.71 -4.07
CA THR A 381 7.13 12.01 -5.31
C THR A 381 6.90 10.53 -5.06
N GLN A 382 6.18 9.86 -5.97
CA GLN A 382 6.08 8.40 -5.96
C GLN A 382 7.43 7.75 -6.29
N GLY A 383 7.61 6.49 -5.89
CA GLY A 383 8.73 5.68 -6.36
C GLY A 383 8.65 5.52 -7.88
N PRO A 384 9.71 5.85 -8.64
CA PRO A 384 9.71 5.74 -10.10
C PRO A 384 9.19 4.39 -10.57
N THR A 385 8.38 4.39 -11.62
CA THR A 385 8.04 3.20 -12.40
C THR A 385 8.98 3.12 -13.60
N VAL A 386 9.01 1.96 -14.26
CA VAL A 386 9.80 1.77 -15.50
C VAL A 386 9.52 2.84 -16.56
N ASN A 387 8.29 3.38 -16.62
CA ASN A 387 7.90 4.41 -17.59
C ASN A 387 8.27 5.84 -17.17
N THR A 388 8.62 6.06 -15.89
CA THR A 388 8.84 7.41 -15.34
C THR A 388 10.28 7.63 -14.85
N VAL A 389 11.21 6.69 -15.08
CA VAL A 389 12.63 6.86 -14.71
C VAL A 389 13.24 8.09 -15.42
N GLY A 390 12.98 8.25 -16.71
CA GLY A 390 13.45 9.42 -17.47
C GLY A 390 12.86 10.73 -16.95
N ASP A 391 11.55 10.76 -16.70
CA ASP A 391 10.86 11.91 -16.11
C ASP A 391 11.41 12.27 -14.71
N PHE A 392 11.75 11.27 -13.90
CA PHE A 392 12.34 11.45 -12.58
C PHE A 392 13.73 12.10 -12.68
N TRP A 393 14.62 11.61 -13.54
CA TRP A 393 15.93 12.24 -13.73
C TRP A 393 15.84 13.64 -14.34
N ARG A 394 14.87 13.87 -15.22
CA ARG A 394 14.57 15.22 -15.73
C ARG A 394 14.17 16.16 -14.58
N MET A 395 13.32 15.70 -13.66
CA MET A 395 12.95 16.44 -12.45
C MET A 395 14.18 16.75 -11.58
N VAL A 396 14.99 15.73 -11.27
CA VAL A 396 16.22 15.88 -10.47
C VAL A 396 17.14 16.95 -11.07
N TRP A 397 17.33 16.93 -12.39
CA TRP A 397 18.17 17.89 -13.09
C TRP A 397 17.55 19.30 -13.12
N GLN A 398 16.28 19.44 -13.54
CA GLN A 398 15.68 20.78 -13.68
C GLN A 398 15.58 21.53 -12.34
N GLU A 399 15.33 20.79 -11.25
CA GLU A 399 15.17 21.34 -9.91
C GLU A 399 16.51 21.53 -9.18
N ARG A 400 17.64 21.19 -9.83
CA ARG A 400 18.98 21.26 -9.23
C ARG A 400 19.03 20.56 -7.86
N CYS A 401 18.37 19.40 -7.77
CA CYS A 401 18.24 18.66 -6.52
C CYS A 401 19.61 18.17 -6.04
N PRO A 402 20.02 18.49 -4.79
CA PRO A 402 21.29 18.03 -4.23
C PRO A 402 21.19 16.67 -3.52
N ILE A 403 19.98 16.27 -3.10
CA ILE A 403 19.76 15.10 -2.24
C ILE A 403 18.45 14.37 -2.61
N ILE A 404 18.52 13.05 -2.78
CA ILE A 404 17.37 12.16 -2.84
C ILE A 404 17.33 11.30 -1.56
N VAL A 405 16.17 11.20 -0.92
CA VAL A 405 15.90 10.30 0.19
C VAL A 405 14.87 9.27 -0.26
N MET A 406 15.31 8.02 -0.40
CA MET A 406 14.50 6.87 -0.79
C MET A 406 14.21 6.01 0.43
N ILE A 407 12.94 5.93 0.84
CA ILE A 407 12.51 5.25 2.08
C ILE A 407 11.64 4.04 1.74
N THR A 408 12.14 3.18 0.87
CA THR A 408 11.46 1.95 0.45
C THR A 408 12.46 0.95 -0.09
N ASN A 409 12.19 -0.33 0.11
CA ASN A 409 12.84 -1.37 -0.71
C ASN A 409 12.23 -1.36 -2.12
N LEU A 410 12.97 -1.92 -3.09
CA LEU A 410 12.48 -2.06 -4.47
C LEU A 410 11.24 -2.96 -4.53
N GLU A 411 11.27 -4.05 -3.77
CA GLU A 411 10.17 -4.99 -3.63
C GLU A 411 9.87 -5.26 -2.15
N GLU A 412 8.58 -5.23 -1.82
CA GLU A 412 8.08 -5.59 -0.49
C GLU A 412 6.78 -6.38 -0.71
N LYS A 413 6.90 -7.69 -0.97
CA LYS A 413 5.87 -8.60 -1.52
C LYS A 413 5.45 -8.31 -2.97
N ASN A 414 5.37 -7.03 -3.32
CA ASN A 414 5.12 -6.52 -4.67
C ASN A 414 6.14 -5.43 -5.00
N GLU A 415 6.28 -5.09 -6.28
CA GLU A 415 7.11 -3.97 -6.72
C GLU A 415 6.63 -2.63 -6.09
N LYS A 416 7.53 -1.98 -5.36
CA LYS A 416 7.29 -0.67 -4.72
C LYS A 416 7.98 0.47 -5.44
N CYS A 417 9.12 0.19 -6.08
CA CYS A 417 9.94 1.15 -6.80
C CYS A 417 10.77 0.41 -7.85
N ALA A 418 10.87 0.96 -9.06
CA ALA A 418 11.86 0.50 -10.03
C ALA A 418 13.26 0.96 -9.59
N GLU A 419 14.29 0.16 -9.89
CA GLU A 419 15.67 0.61 -9.79
C GLU A 419 15.93 1.67 -10.85
N TYR A 420 16.18 2.90 -10.41
CA TYR A 420 16.30 4.06 -11.31
C TYR A 420 17.73 4.59 -11.40
N TRP A 421 18.69 3.99 -10.69
CA TRP A 421 20.11 4.34 -10.77
C TRP A 421 20.88 3.29 -11.59
N PRO A 422 21.95 3.67 -12.31
CA PRO A 422 22.79 2.71 -13.00
C PRO A 422 23.76 2.01 -12.03
N GLU A 423 24.36 0.90 -12.48
CA GLU A 423 25.51 0.31 -11.80
C GLU A 423 26.74 1.24 -11.90
N ASP A 424 27.04 1.71 -13.12
CA ASP A 424 28.16 2.63 -13.39
C ASP A 424 27.68 3.98 -13.92
N SER A 425 27.11 4.00 -15.14
CA SER A 425 26.61 5.22 -15.77
C SER A 425 25.48 4.95 -16.77
N VAL A 426 24.55 5.89 -16.89
CA VAL A 426 23.49 5.88 -17.90
C VAL A 426 23.20 7.30 -18.36
N THR A 427 22.73 7.45 -19.60
CA THR A 427 22.29 8.75 -20.13
C THR A 427 20.78 8.74 -20.35
N HIS A 428 20.07 9.65 -19.70
CA HIS A 428 18.64 9.90 -19.92
C HIS A 428 18.46 11.29 -20.51
N GLU A 429 17.96 11.37 -21.76
CA GLU A 429 17.67 12.64 -22.43
C GLU A 429 18.85 13.63 -22.47
N GLY A 430 20.06 13.08 -22.64
CA GLY A 430 21.31 13.84 -22.63
C GLY A 430 21.90 14.10 -21.25
N ILE A 431 21.17 13.82 -20.16
CA ILE A 431 21.67 13.90 -18.79
C ILE A 431 22.47 12.63 -18.51
N GLU A 432 23.79 12.76 -18.43
CA GLU A 432 24.70 11.69 -18.01
C GLU A 432 24.63 11.57 -16.49
N ILE A 433 24.26 10.39 -16.00
CA ILE A 433 24.18 10.05 -14.59
C ILE A 433 25.23 8.99 -14.31
N LYS A 434 26.19 9.30 -13.44
CA LYS A 434 27.28 8.40 -13.08
C LYS A 434 27.32 8.18 -11.58
N VAL A 435 27.40 6.93 -11.14
CA VAL A 435 27.68 6.58 -9.75
C VAL A 435 29.19 6.73 -9.50
N VAL A 436 29.56 7.49 -8.48
CA VAL A 436 30.95 7.75 -8.11
C VAL A 436 31.36 6.87 -6.94
N THR A 437 30.55 6.86 -5.88
CA THR A 437 30.80 6.05 -4.68
C THR A 437 29.49 5.49 -4.14
N VAL A 438 29.60 4.30 -3.55
CA VAL A 438 28.53 3.66 -2.79
C VAL A 438 29.10 3.29 -1.42
N THR A 439 28.50 3.84 -0.37
CA THR A 439 28.85 3.54 1.03
C THR A 439 27.68 2.79 1.64
N GLN A 440 27.94 1.66 2.28
CA GLN A 440 26.94 0.87 2.97
C GLN A 440 27.03 1.15 4.46
N GLU A 441 25.97 1.75 5.03
CA GLU A 441 25.78 1.88 6.46
C GLU A 441 24.79 0.82 6.96
N ASP A 442 24.58 0.76 8.28
CA ASP A 442 23.72 -0.25 8.91
C ASP A 442 22.26 -0.14 8.46
N ASP A 443 21.72 1.09 8.36
CA ASP A 443 20.30 1.33 8.08
C ASP A 443 19.99 1.96 6.71
N TYR A 444 21.03 2.42 6.01
CA TYR A 444 20.90 2.98 4.67
C TYR A 444 22.15 2.74 3.80
N SER A 445 21.96 2.80 2.48
CA SER A 445 23.06 2.90 1.51
C SER A 445 23.16 4.33 0.99
N LEU A 446 24.34 4.94 1.04
CA LEU A 446 24.62 6.25 0.45
C LEU A 446 25.26 6.09 -0.93
N ARG A 447 24.62 6.64 -1.96
CA ARG A 447 25.21 6.77 -3.30
C ARG A 447 25.53 8.22 -3.60
N VAL A 448 26.72 8.47 -4.13
CA VAL A 448 27.11 9.79 -4.66
C VAL A 448 27.13 9.70 -6.18
N PHE A 449 26.39 10.60 -6.82
CA PHE A 449 26.29 10.70 -8.26
C PHE A 449 27.00 11.95 -8.78
N THR A 450 27.50 11.85 -10.00
CA THR A 450 27.81 12.99 -10.85
C THR A 450 26.77 13.06 -11.96
N LEU A 451 26.11 14.21 -12.10
CA LEU A 451 25.18 14.52 -13.17
C LEU A 451 25.81 15.50 -14.15
N LYS A 452 25.78 15.22 -15.45
CA LYS A 452 26.29 16.13 -16.49
C LYS A 452 25.27 16.38 -17.58
N PHE A 453 25.05 17.65 -17.92
CA PHE A 453 24.22 18.04 -19.05
C PHE A 453 24.59 19.45 -19.51
N GLY A 454 24.70 19.67 -20.83
CA GLY A 454 24.92 21.00 -21.40
C GLY A 454 26.21 21.70 -20.93
N GLY A 455 27.23 20.95 -20.53
CA GLY A 455 28.50 21.48 -20.00
C GLY A 455 28.47 21.86 -18.51
N GLU A 456 27.33 21.68 -17.83
CA GLU A 456 27.22 21.79 -16.38
C GLU A 456 27.39 20.42 -15.72
N GLU A 457 28.08 20.38 -14.59
CA GLU A 457 28.32 19.18 -13.78
C GLU A 457 27.85 19.44 -12.34
N ARG A 458 27.12 18.50 -11.75
CA ARG A 458 26.56 18.60 -10.40
C ARG A 458 26.78 17.30 -9.63
N SER A 459 26.97 17.44 -8.31
CA SER A 459 26.99 16.31 -7.38
C SER A 459 25.61 16.12 -6.77
N LEU A 460 25.21 14.86 -6.58
CA LEU A 460 23.93 14.47 -5.98
C LEU A 460 24.18 13.33 -4.98
N ARG A 461 23.60 13.42 -3.78
CA ARG A 461 23.60 12.33 -2.79
C ARG A 461 22.25 11.61 -2.79
N GLN A 462 22.23 10.29 -2.81
CA GLN A 462 21.03 9.49 -2.59
C GLN A 462 21.20 8.66 -1.33
N TYR A 463 20.29 8.84 -0.38
CA TYR A 463 20.16 8.00 0.80
C TYR A 463 19.07 6.97 0.53
N TRP A 464 19.45 5.70 0.45
CA TRP A 464 18.51 4.59 0.32
C TRP A 464 18.34 3.89 1.66
N TYR A 465 17.27 4.25 2.38
CA TYR A 465 16.92 3.71 3.69
C TYR A 465 16.09 2.43 3.55
N THR A 466 16.70 1.30 3.87
CA THR A 466 16.12 -0.05 3.69
C THR A 466 15.48 -0.62 4.95
N SER A 467 15.83 -0.06 6.12
CA SER A 467 15.37 -0.54 7.44
C SER A 467 13.93 -0.17 7.80
N TRP A 468 13.13 0.40 6.88
CA TRP A 468 11.70 0.67 7.11
C TRP A 468 10.83 -0.51 6.64
N PRO A 469 10.23 -1.31 7.53
CA PRO A 469 9.40 -2.46 7.14
C PRO A 469 8.11 -2.06 6.38
N ASP A 470 7.62 -2.94 5.49
CA ASP A 470 6.33 -2.74 4.80
C ASP A 470 5.15 -2.72 5.76
N GLN A 471 4.27 -1.73 5.58
CA GLN A 471 3.01 -1.55 6.32
C GLN A 471 3.14 -1.37 7.84
N LYS A 472 4.32 -1.01 8.35
CA LYS A 472 4.56 -0.73 9.77
C LYS A 472 5.40 0.54 9.97
N THR A 473 5.50 0.97 11.21
CA THR A 473 6.47 1.96 11.68
C THR A 473 7.80 1.26 11.97
N PRO A 474 8.96 1.91 11.82
CA PRO A 474 10.25 1.35 12.23
C PRO A 474 10.19 0.91 13.70
N ASP A 475 10.70 -0.29 14.00
CA ASP A 475 10.77 -0.82 15.37
C ASP A 475 11.68 0.05 16.27
N LYS A 476 12.55 0.85 15.66
CA LYS A 476 13.49 1.76 16.30
C LYS A 476 13.37 3.15 15.68
N ALA A 477 13.16 4.16 16.51
CA ALA A 477 13.18 5.57 16.12
C ALA A 477 14.59 6.16 15.82
N PRO A 478 15.68 5.75 16.51
CA PRO A 478 17.00 6.37 16.31
C PRO A 478 17.53 6.35 14.87
N PRO A 479 17.41 5.27 14.09
CA PRO A 479 17.89 5.26 12.70
C PRO A 479 17.24 6.31 11.80
N LEU A 480 15.97 6.65 12.05
CA LEU A 480 15.30 7.72 11.31
C LEU A 480 15.82 9.10 11.72
N LEU A 481 16.12 9.31 13.02
CA LEU A 481 16.68 10.56 13.50
C LEU A 481 18.09 10.78 12.97
N GLU A 482 18.93 9.74 12.99
CA GLU A 482 20.27 9.77 12.39
C GLU A 482 20.20 10.12 10.90
N LEU A 483 19.30 9.47 10.14
CA LEU A 483 19.08 9.83 8.73
C LEU A 483 18.65 11.29 8.56
N VAL A 484 17.76 11.80 9.42
CA VAL A 484 17.33 13.21 9.37
C VAL A 484 18.51 14.14 9.63
N GLU A 485 19.35 13.86 10.63
CA GLU A 485 20.54 14.66 10.93
C GLU A 485 21.55 14.65 9.77
N GLU A 486 21.85 13.48 9.20
CA GLU A 486 22.71 13.33 8.04
C GLU A 486 22.21 14.10 6.81
N VAL A 487 20.91 14.01 6.51
CA VAL A 487 20.30 14.73 5.38
C VAL A 487 20.32 16.25 5.62
N GLU A 488 20.06 16.71 6.83
CA GLU A 488 20.11 18.13 7.16
C GLU A 488 21.53 18.70 7.11
N GLN A 489 22.53 17.95 7.58
CA GLN A 489 23.93 18.32 7.41
C GLN A 489 24.30 18.37 5.93
N ALA A 490 23.95 17.34 5.17
CA ALA A 490 24.20 17.30 3.74
C ALA A 490 23.53 18.45 2.98
N ARG A 491 22.35 18.89 3.43
CA ARG A 491 21.63 20.05 2.88
C ARG A 491 22.33 21.35 3.21
N ALA A 492 22.87 21.50 4.42
CA ALA A 492 23.63 22.68 4.82
C ALA A 492 24.98 22.83 4.08
N GLU A 493 25.60 21.70 3.71
CA GLU A 493 26.83 21.66 2.90
C GLU A 493 26.59 21.91 1.41
N ALA A 494 25.35 21.74 0.94
CA ALA A 494 25.01 21.91 -0.47
C ALA A 494 25.17 23.39 -0.90
N PRO A 495 25.54 23.67 -2.17
CA PRO A 495 25.61 25.03 -2.67
C PRO A 495 24.32 25.81 -2.43
N PRO A 496 24.36 27.12 -2.13
CA PRO A 496 23.16 27.94 -1.92
C PRO A 496 22.21 28.01 -3.13
N THR A 497 22.69 27.63 -4.31
CA THR A 497 21.93 27.55 -5.57
C THR A 497 21.24 26.19 -5.76
N SER A 498 21.42 25.25 -4.84
CA SER A 498 20.77 23.94 -4.87
C SER A 498 19.28 24.08 -4.61
N GLY A 499 18.48 23.22 -5.22
CA GLY A 499 17.04 23.22 -5.04
C GLY A 499 16.56 22.24 -3.94
N PRO A 500 15.30 21.80 -4.03
CA PRO A 500 14.66 20.98 -3.00
C PRO A 500 15.34 19.62 -2.79
N VAL A 501 15.21 19.08 -1.57
CA VAL A 501 15.47 17.66 -1.29
C VAL A 501 14.31 16.83 -1.82
N ILE A 502 14.60 15.84 -2.67
CA ILE A 502 13.58 14.90 -3.14
C ILE A 502 13.43 13.79 -2.10
N VAL A 503 12.19 13.51 -1.68
CA VAL A 503 11.88 12.40 -0.77
C VAL A 503 10.82 11.52 -1.43
N HIS A 504 11.05 10.22 -1.49
CA HIS A 504 10.08 9.29 -2.02
C HIS A 504 10.04 7.96 -1.26
N CYS A 505 8.91 7.29 -1.38
CA CYS A 505 8.73 5.89 -0.99
C CYS A 505 8.09 5.18 -2.18
N SER A 506 7.02 4.39 -1.97
CA SER A 506 6.25 3.83 -3.08
C SER A 506 5.19 4.82 -3.60
N ALA A 507 4.24 5.24 -2.75
CA ALA A 507 3.19 6.20 -3.13
C ALA A 507 3.62 7.68 -2.96
N GLY A 508 4.71 7.93 -2.23
CA GLY A 508 5.21 9.28 -1.97
C GLY A 508 4.37 10.09 -0.98
N ILE A 509 3.69 9.43 -0.02
CA ILE A 509 2.80 10.10 0.96
C ILE A 509 2.96 9.60 2.40
N GLY A 510 3.08 8.28 2.62
CA GLY A 510 3.16 7.69 3.96
C GLY A 510 4.52 7.92 4.63
N ARG A 511 5.49 7.05 4.36
CA ARG A 511 6.88 7.16 4.88
C ARG A 511 7.55 8.48 4.51
N THR A 512 7.32 8.95 3.28
CA THR A 512 7.75 10.28 2.81
C THR A 512 7.23 11.39 3.71
N GLY A 513 5.94 11.34 4.09
CA GLY A 513 5.37 12.33 5.00
C GLY A 513 5.89 12.25 6.41
N CYS A 514 6.12 11.04 6.94
CA CYS A 514 6.77 10.89 8.24
C CYS A 514 8.17 11.51 8.25
N PHE A 515 9.00 11.21 7.25
CA PHE A 515 10.36 11.76 7.17
C PHE A 515 10.38 13.29 7.09
N ILE A 516 9.60 13.86 6.17
CA ILE A 516 9.54 15.32 5.99
C ILE A 516 8.99 15.99 7.27
N ALA A 517 7.93 15.45 7.87
CA ALA A 517 7.38 15.95 9.12
C ALA A 517 8.43 15.92 10.23
N THR A 518 9.12 14.79 10.43
CA THR A 518 10.17 14.65 11.44
C THR A 518 11.29 15.66 11.22
N SER A 519 11.79 15.85 9.99
CA SER A 519 12.82 16.84 9.68
C SER A 519 12.38 18.28 10.04
N ILE A 520 11.16 18.68 9.65
CA ILE A 520 10.60 20.00 9.97
C ILE A 520 10.45 20.18 11.49
N LEU A 521 9.88 19.19 12.16
CA LEU A 521 9.55 19.25 13.59
C LEU A 521 10.80 19.16 14.47
N CYS A 522 11.85 18.44 14.04
CA CYS A 522 13.14 18.48 14.72
C CYS A 522 13.76 19.89 14.67
N LYS A 523 13.67 20.58 13.52
CA LYS A 523 14.09 21.99 13.41
C LYS A 523 13.25 22.91 14.29
N GLN A 524 11.94 22.72 14.31
CA GLN A 524 11.04 23.50 15.16
C GLN A 524 11.38 23.32 16.64
N LEU A 525 11.54 22.07 17.09
CA LEU A 525 11.87 21.78 18.47
C LEU A 525 13.21 22.40 18.89
N ARG A 526 14.25 22.29 18.04
CA ARG A 526 15.56 22.92 18.29
C ARG A 526 15.49 24.45 18.35
N SER A 527 14.65 25.07 17.52
CA SER A 527 14.62 26.53 17.35
C SER A 527 13.67 27.23 18.32
N GLU A 528 12.53 26.60 18.64
CA GLU A 528 11.43 27.19 19.41
C GLU A 528 11.18 26.51 20.75
N GLY A 529 11.73 25.30 20.97
CA GLY A 529 11.48 24.51 22.18
C GLY A 529 10.06 23.92 22.27
N VAL A 530 9.29 23.99 21.19
CA VAL A 530 7.93 23.43 21.05
C VAL A 530 7.78 22.73 19.71
N VAL A 531 6.74 21.91 19.55
CA VAL A 531 6.40 21.26 18.27
C VAL A 531 4.90 21.38 17.98
N ASP A 532 4.54 21.51 16.71
CA ASP A 532 3.14 21.46 16.29
C ASP A 532 2.92 20.44 15.17
N ILE A 533 2.75 19.19 15.60
CA ILE A 533 2.67 18.02 14.71
C ILE A 533 1.40 18.07 13.85
N LEU A 534 0.30 18.56 14.42
CA LEU A 534 -0.97 18.75 13.71
C LEU A 534 -0.82 19.80 12.61
N ARG A 535 -0.26 20.98 12.92
CA ARG A 535 -0.03 22.04 11.93
C ARG A 535 0.88 21.57 10.80
N THR A 536 1.98 20.90 11.11
CA THR A 536 2.87 20.35 10.08
C THR A 536 2.13 19.32 9.22
N THR A 537 1.34 18.43 9.81
CA THR A 537 0.56 17.44 9.05
C THR A 537 -0.47 18.10 8.14
N CYS A 538 -1.19 19.11 8.65
CA CYS A 538 -2.13 19.91 7.88
C CYS A 538 -1.46 20.59 6.68
N GLN A 539 -0.31 21.24 6.89
CA GLN A 539 0.45 21.89 5.82
C GLN A 539 0.96 20.89 4.78
N LEU A 540 1.50 19.75 5.21
CA LEU A 540 1.94 18.71 4.28
C LEU A 540 0.78 18.18 3.45
N ARG A 541 -0.41 18.02 4.04
CA ARG A 541 -1.62 17.59 3.33
C ARG A 541 -2.17 18.66 2.40
N LEU A 542 -2.01 19.95 2.71
CA LEU A 542 -2.28 21.03 1.76
C LEU A 542 -1.39 20.89 0.52
N ASP A 543 -0.08 20.72 0.73
CA ASP A 543 0.90 20.64 -0.35
C ASP A 543 0.77 19.34 -1.17
N ARG A 544 0.53 18.20 -0.52
CA ARG A 544 0.30 16.89 -1.16
C ARG A 544 -0.72 16.06 -0.37
N GLY A 545 -1.82 15.68 -1.01
CA GLY A 545 -2.89 14.92 -0.41
C GLY A 545 -2.42 13.56 0.11
N GLY A 546 -2.84 13.25 1.34
CA GLY A 546 -2.61 11.96 1.99
C GLY A 546 -1.26 11.81 2.70
N MET A 547 -0.48 12.89 2.82
CA MET A 547 0.75 12.90 3.62
C MET A 547 0.49 12.43 5.05
N ILE A 548 1.32 11.48 5.51
CA ILE A 548 1.10 10.65 6.71
C ILE A 548 -0.23 9.90 6.57
N GLN A 549 -0.13 8.64 6.15
CA GLN A 549 -1.25 7.88 5.60
C GLN A 549 -2.06 7.11 6.65
N THR A 550 -1.45 6.78 7.79
CA THR A 550 -2.05 5.91 8.82
C THR A 550 -1.91 6.52 10.21
N GLY A 551 -2.80 6.13 11.13
CA GLY A 551 -2.75 6.59 12.52
C GLY A 551 -1.46 6.15 13.21
N GLU A 552 -0.97 4.96 12.90
CA GLU A 552 0.29 4.42 13.40
C GLU A 552 1.49 5.27 12.96
N GLN A 553 1.50 5.72 11.71
CA GLN A 553 2.52 6.65 11.21
C GLN A 553 2.47 8.00 11.94
N TYR A 554 1.28 8.51 12.24
CA TYR A 554 1.10 9.75 12.99
C TYR A 554 1.58 9.63 14.45
N GLN A 555 1.24 8.51 15.10
CA GLN A 555 1.75 8.14 16.43
C GLN A 555 3.27 8.00 16.42
N PHE A 556 3.83 7.38 15.38
CA PHE A 556 5.27 7.22 15.25
C PHE A 556 6.02 8.56 15.17
N VAL A 557 5.49 9.55 14.45
CA VAL A 557 6.08 10.90 14.45
C VAL A 557 6.12 11.50 15.87
N HIS A 558 5.06 11.33 16.67
CA HIS A 558 5.04 11.75 18.08
C HIS A 558 6.10 11.03 18.91
N HIS A 559 6.21 9.70 18.77
CA HIS A 559 7.20 8.89 19.47
C HIS A 559 8.64 9.31 19.12
N VAL A 560 8.93 9.50 17.83
CA VAL A 560 10.25 9.92 17.34
C VAL A 560 10.62 11.29 17.92
N LEU A 561 9.71 12.26 17.88
CA LEU A 561 9.98 13.61 18.43
C LEU A 561 10.11 13.59 19.95
N SER A 562 9.31 12.79 20.64
CA SER A 562 9.44 12.57 22.08
C SER A 562 10.81 11.97 22.45
N LEU A 563 11.38 11.10 21.61
CA LEU A 563 12.73 10.57 21.82
C LEU A 563 13.81 11.60 21.50
N TYR A 564 13.62 12.35 20.42
CA TYR A 564 14.53 13.42 20.00
C TYR A 564 14.66 14.52 21.07
N GLU A 565 13.55 14.92 21.68
CA GLU A 565 13.53 15.88 22.80
C GLU A 565 14.38 15.39 23.98
N LYS A 566 14.25 14.11 24.35
CA LYS A 566 15.06 13.52 25.44
C LYS A 566 16.55 13.52 25.13
N GLN A 567 16.93 13.31 23.87
CA GLN A 567 18.32 13.37 23.46
C GLN A 567 18.86 14.81 23.54
N LEU A 568 18.06 15.80 23.15
CA LEU A 568 18.43 17.22 23.27
C LEU A 568 18.62 17.67 24.72
N SER A 569 17.74 17.27 25.64
CA SER A 569 17.86 17.64 27.06
C SER A 569 19.12 17.05 27.69
N HIS A 570 19.49 15.81 27.36
CA HIS A 570 20.75 15.21 27.81
C HIS A 570 22.00 15.97 27.31
N ILE A 571 22.00 16.44 26.05
CA ILE A 571 23.13 17.21 25.50
C ILE A 571 23.28 18.59 26.18
N VAL A 572 22.19 19.19 26.65
CA VAL A 572 22.21 20.50 27.33
C VAL A 572 22.65 20.37 28.79
N GLU A 573 22.44 19.22 29.42
CA GLU A 573 22.83 18.94 30.80
C GLU A 573 24.32 18.55 30.97
N GLU A 574 24.96 18.03 29.91
CA GLU A 574 26.42 17.78 29.82
C GLU A 574 27.21 19.04 29.43
#